data_AF-A0A2V6EA07-F1
#
_entry.id   AF-A0A2V6EA07-F1
#
_cell.length_a   1.000
_cell.length_b   1.000
_cell.length_c   1.000
_cell.angle_alpha   90.00
_cell.angle_beta   90.00
_cell.angle_gamma   90.00
#
_symmetry.space_group_name_H-M   'P 1'
#
loop_
_entity.id
_entity.type
_entity.pdbx_description
1 polymer ?
#
loop_
_entity_poly.entity_id
_entity_poly.type
_entity_poly.pdbx_seq_one_letter_code
_entity_poly.pdbx_strand_id
1 'polypeptide(L)' 'VACVFVAIGHDPNTKAYQGKLETDPDGYLIARHMAESKHPGVFIAGDVADRVYKQAVTAAGSGCAAAMEAEKYLSALSA' A
#
# COMPACT_ATOMS: atom_id res chain seq x y z
N VAL A 1 -25.55 8.41 26.01
CA VAL A 1 -24.83 8.66 24.73
C VAL A 1 -25.23 7.54 23.77
N ALA A 2 -25.73 7.87 22.57
CA ALA A 2 -26.21 6.86 21.61
C ALA A 2 -25.13 6.38 20.63
N CYS A 3 -24.00 7.11 20.48
CA CYS A 3 -22.89 6.72 19.62
C CYS A 3 -21.60 7.49 19.97
N VAL A 4 -20.44 6.85 19.76
CA VAL A 4 -19.09 7.45 19.86
C VAL A 4 -18.27 7.01 18.66
N PHE A 5 -17.59 7.96 18.00
CA PHE A 5 -16.62 7.69 16.93
C PHE A 5 -15.22 8.10 17.40
N VAL A 6 -14.24 7.22 17.20
CA VAL A 6 -12.84 7.46 17.58
C VAL A 6 -12.04 7.87 16.36
N ALA A 7 -11.54 9.11 16.36
CA ALA A 7 -10.76 9.69 15.27
C ALA A 7 -9.41 10.23 15.78
N ILE A 8 -8.55 9.34 16.26
CA ILE A 8 -7.24 9.67 16.87
C ILE A 8 -6.06 9.48 15.90
N GLY A 9 -6.34 9.29 14.62
CA GLY A 9 -5.34 8.97 13.60
C GLY A 9 -5.18 7.48 13.34
N HIS A 10 -4.27 7.14 12.42
CA HIS A 10 -3.96 5.78 12.00
C HIS A 10 -2.45 5.55 12.08
N ASP A 11 -2.02 4.37 12.49
CA ASP A 11 -0.63 3.90 12.46
C ASP A 11 -0.49 2.87 11.33
N PRO A 12 0.05 3.20 10.15
CA PRO A 12 0.23 2.24 9.08
C PRO A 12 1.26 1.17 9.50
N ASN A 13 0.97 -0.11 9.23
CA ASN A 13 1.79 -1.24 9.65
C ASN A 13 3.10 -1.41 8.83
N THR A 14 3.94 -0.38 8.81
CA THR A 14 5.17 -0.30 7.99
C THR A 14 6.47 -0.46 8.79
N LYS A 15 6.37 -0.59 10.12
CA LYS A 15 7.53 -0.70 11.03
C LYS A 15 8.53 -1.80 10.63
N ALA A 16 8.03 -2.94 10.15
CA ALA A 16 8.88 -4.06 9.70
C ALA A 16 9.73 -3.74 8.45
N TYR A 17 9.37 -2.69 7.71
CA TYR A 17 9.97 -2.28 6.44
C TYR A 17 10.74 -0.97 6.53
N GLN A 18 10.90 -0.40 7.73
CA GLN A 18 11.67 0.84 7.93
C GLN A 18 13.09 0.71 7.39
N GLY A 19 13.53 1.72 6.64
CA GLY A 19 14.82 1.75 5.96
C GLY A 19 14.95 0.79 4.76
N LYS A 20 13.92 -0.05 4.50
CA LYS A 20 13.88 -0.96 3.35
C LYS A 20 12.92 -0.49 2.27
N LEU A 21 11.78 0.08 2.64
CA LEU A 21 10.81 0.66 1.71
C LEU A 21 10.67 2.16 1.99
N GLU A 22 10.43 2.93 0.93
CA GLU A 22 10.22 4.37 1.05
C GLU A 22 8.87 4.65 1.71
N THR A 23 8.90 5.44 2.78
CA THR A 23 7.71 5.96 3.45
C THR A 23 7.69 7.47 3.37
N ASP A 24 6.49 8.03 3.44
CA ASP A 24 6.32 9.45 3.73
C ASP A 24 6.58 9.75 5.23
N PRO A 25 6.54 11.04 5.64
CA PRO A 25 6.79 11.42 7.04
C PRO A 25 5.83 10.82 8.08
N ASP A 26 4.64 10.38 7.67
CA ASP A 26 3.65 9.76 8.56
C ASP A 26 3.68 8.23 8.52
N GLY A 27 4.66 7.66 7.80
CA GLY A 27 4.92 6.22 7.77
C GLY A 27 4.13 5.43 6.74
N TYR A 28 3.39 6.09 5.83
CA TYR A 28 2.72 5.38 4.73
C TYR A 28 3.72 5.02 3.64
N LEU A 29 3.57 3.85 3.02
CA LEU A 29 4.42 3.42 1.92
C LEU A 29 4.15 4.26 0.66
N ILE A 30 5.22 4.66 -0.02
CA ILE A 30 5.12 5.42 -1.26
C ILE A 30 4.99 4.44 -2.44
N ALA A 31 3.78 4.35 -2.99
CA ALA A 31 3.52 3.66 -4.25
C ALA A 31 3.80 4.58 -5.45
N ARG A 32 4.42 4.04 -6.49
CA ARG A 32 4.70 4.65 -7.79
C ARG A 32 3.90 3.90 -8.85
N HIS A 33 3.53 4.57 -9.95
CA HIS A 33 2.81 3.92 -11.05
C HIS A 33 1.67 3.01 -10.57
N MET A 34 0.84 3.52 -9.66
CA MET A 34 -0.27 2.84 -8.97
C MET A 34 0.13 1.82 -7.88
N ALA A 35 1.10 0.94 -8.11
CA ALA A 35 1.38 -0.18 -7.20
C ALA A 35 2.86 -0.48 -6.96
N GLU A 36 3.78 0.11 -7.71
CA GLU A 36 5.20 -0.23 -7.63
C GLU A 36 5.88 0.45 -6.44
N SER A 37 6.82 -0.23 -5.80
CA SER A 37 7.79 0.44 -4.94
C SER A 37 9.02 0.89 -5.75
N LYS A 38 9.99 1.53 -5.09
CA LYS A 38 11.31 1.79 -5.68
C LYS A 38 12.11 0.51 -5.97
N HIS A 39 11.78 -0.59 -5.30
CA HIS A 39 12.45 -1.87 -5.48
C HIS A 39 11.68 -2.72 -6.51
N PRO A 40 12.30 -3.09 -7.64
CA PRO A 40 11.66 -3.97 -8.61
C PRO A 40 11.19 -5.27 -7.98
N GLY A 41 9.98 -5.72 -8.33
CA GLY A 41 9.37 -6.92 -7.77
C GLY A 41 8.71 -6.74 -6.40
N VAL A 42 8.70 -5.52 -5.85
CA VAL A 42 7.97 -5.19 -4.61
C VAL A 42 6.83 -4.23 -4.93
N PHE A 43 5.61 -4.65 -4.59
CA PHE A 43 4.37 -3.93 -4.87
C PHE A 43 3.63 -3.57 -3.58
N ILE A 44 2.89 -2.47 -3.62
CA ILE A 44 2.26 -1.79 -2.48
C ILE A 44 0.77 -1.62 -2.79
N ALA A 45 -0.10 -1.97 -1.83
CA ALA A 45 -1.55 -1.84 -1.97
C ALA A 45 -2.25 -1.66 -0.61
N GLY A 46 -3.44 -1.07 -0.63
CA GLY A 46 -4.30 -0.87 0.53
C GLY A 46 -3.94 0.34 1.40
N ASP A 47 -4.52 0.38 2.59
CA ASP A 47 -4.45 1.49 3.55
C ASP A 47 -3.03 1.85 3.97
N VAL A 48 -2.06 0.95 3.78
CA VAL A 48 -0.64 1.19 4.03
C VAL A 48 -0.06 2.27 3.12
N ALA A 49 -0.70 2.56 1.98
CA ALA A 49 -0.35 3.63 1.04
C ALA A 49 -1.51 4.60 0.76
N ASP A 50 -2.76 4.21 1.03
CA ASP A 50 -3.93 5.08 0.85
C ASP A 50 -4.14 5.99 2.08
N ARG A 51 -3.82 7.27 1.92
CA ARG A 51 -4.02 8.27 2.97
C ARG A 51 -5.41 8.86 3.00
N VAL A 52 -6.16 8.76 1.91
CA VAL A 52 -7.37 9.55 1.67
C VAL A 52 -8.61 8.75 1.97
N TYR A 53 -8.75 7.56 1.37
CA TYR A 53 -10.03 6.84 1.38
C TYR A 53 -10.09 5.76 2.46
N LYS A 54 -9.06 4.91 2.55
CA LYS A 54 -8.96 3.83 3.56
C LYS A 54 -10.26 3.03 3.68
N GLN A 55 -10.80 2.61 2.55
CA GLN A 55 -12.02 1.81 2.46
C GLN A 55 -11.70 0.42 1.96
N ALA A 56 -12.47 -0.57 2.41
CA ALA A 56 -12.31 -1.96 1.94
C ALA A 56 -12.32 -2.07 0.41
N VAL A 57 -13.18 -1.29 -0.27
CA VAL A 57 -13.27 -1.31 -1.74
C VAL A 57 -12.05 -0.67 -2.42
N THR A 58 -11.48 0.40 -1.86
CA THR A 58 -10.26 1.02 -2.41
C THR A 58 -9.04 0.13 -2.16
N ALA A 59 -8.99 -0.53 -1.00
CA ALA A 59 -7.98 -1.53 -0.69
C ALA A 59 -8.07 -2.74 -1.63
N ALA A 60 -9.26 -3.25 -1.92
CA ALA A 60 -9.46 -4.33 -2.87
C ALA A 60 -9.02 -3.95 -4.30
N GLY A 61 -9.37 -2.74 -4.75
CA GLY A 61 -8.98 -2.24 -6.08
C GLY A 61 -7.46 -2.10 -6.23
N SER A 62 -6.80 -1.48 -5.24
CA SER A 62 -5.33 -1.38 -5.24
C SER A 62 -4.65 -2.75 -5.11
N GLY A 63 -5.22 -3.68 -4.34
CA GLY A 63 -4.73 -5.06 -4.26
C GLY A 63 -4.78 -5.80 -5.59
N CYS A 64 -5.85 -5.63 -6.36
CA CYS A 64 -5.96 -6.17 -7.71
C CYS A 64 -4.89 -5.60 -8.65
N ALA A 65 -4.67 -4.28 -8.61
CA ALA A 65 -3.63 -3.64 -9.39
C ALA A 65 -2.22 -4.17 -9.05
N ALA A 66 -1.90 -4.28 -7.76
CA ALA A 66 -0.62 -4.83 -7.32
C ALA A 66 -0.42 -6.30 -7.72
N ALA A 67 -1.49 -7.10 -7.70
CA ALA A 67 -1.43 -8.50 -8.15
C ALA A 67 -1.16 -8.60 -9.67
N MET A 68 -1.77 -7.75 -10.48
CA MET A 68 -1.50 -7.70 -11.93
C MET A 68 -0.08 -7.24 -12.23
N GLU A 69 0.46 -6.26 -11.50
CA GLU A 69 1.86 -5.84 -11.67
C GLU A 69 2.84 -6.93 -11.23
N ALA A 70 2.53 -7.65 -10.16
CA ALA A 70 3.32 -8.80 -9.74
C ALA A 70 3.31 -9.93 -10.78
N GLU A 71 2.15 -10.23 -11.37
CA GLU A 71 2.04 -11.22 -12.45
C GLU A 71 2.89 -10.82 -13.66
N LYS A 72 2.74 -9.59 -14.15
CA LYS A 72 3.55 -9.08 -15.28
C LYS A 72 5.04 -9.16 -15.01
N TYR A 73 5.47 -8.79 -13.80
CA TYR A 73 6.87 -8.84 -13.40
C TYR A 73 7.41 -10.26 -13.42
N LEU A 74 6.67 -11.22 -12.84
CA LEU A 74 7.07 -12.63 -12.84
C LEU A 74 7.10 -13.22 -14.25
N SER A 75 6.09 -12.90 -15.08
CA SER A 75 6.03 -13.32 -16.48
C SER A 75 7.24 -12.80 -17.27
N ALA A 76 7.65 -11.55 -17.07
CA ALA A 76 8.83 -10.96 -17.70
C ALA A 76 10.17 -11.60 -17.26
N LEU A 77 10.24 -12.20 -16.06
CA LEU A 77 11.44 -12.93 -15.60
C LEU A 77 11.56 -14.33 -16.19
N SER A 78 10.43 -14.89 -16.68
CA SER A 78 10.37 -16.24 -17.26
C SER A 78 10.59 -16.28 -18.77
N ALA A 79 10.65 -15.11 -19.41
CA ALA A 79 10.93 -14.91 -20.84
C ALA A 79 12.43 -14.77 -21.09
#